data_AF-A0A3D1PRR9-F1
#
_entry.id   AF-A0A3D1PRR9-F1
#
_cell.length_a   1.000
_cell.length_b   1.000
_cell.length_c   1.000
_cell.angle_alpha   90.00
_cell.angle_beta   90.00
_cell.angle_gamma   90.00
#
_symmetry.space_group_name_H-M   'P 1'
#
loop_
_entity.id
_entity.type
_entity.pdbx_description
1 polymer ?
#
loop_
_entity_poly.entity_id
_entity_poly.type
_entity_poly.pdbx_seq_one_letter_code
_entity_poly.pdbx_strand_id
1 'polypeptide(L)'
;MELTTLLFLGFFAAVALMNYTLPRVLRPYCLLAASYLFYCWGANDRLLVPVLVAATLVTWGCGLVIGKCRIGPVRVIFLLLAVFTCVGLLFYYKYWNLLAADILSGTVLQPRTDMVTPLGLGYFTLAALSYTIDVYKRRCKVELNPLHYALFVSFFPTMTTGPIER
;
A
#
# COMPACT_ATOMS: atom_id res chain seq x y z
N MET A 1 12.67 -7.63 -6.03
CA MET A 1 13.38 -7.17 -7.24
C MET A 1 14.08 -5.89 -6.88
N GLU A 2 15.41 -5.87 -6.83
CA GLU A 2 16.14 -4.62 -6.56
C GLU A 2 16.15 -3.74 -7.81
N LEU A 3 16.07 -2.41 -7.63
CA LEU A 3 16.08 -1.41 -8.72
C LEU A 3 17.31 -1.53 -9.64
N THR A 4 18.40 -2.11 -9.13
CA THR A 4 19.67 -2.34 -9.82
C THR A 4 19.67 -3.55 -10.76
N THR A 5 18.61 -4.37 -10.74
CA THR A 5 18.58 -5.62 -11.51
C THR A 5 18.11 -5.35 -12.95
N LEU A 6 18.83 -5.87 -13.96
CA LEU A 6 18.41 -5.83 -15.38
C LEU A 6 16.98 -6.35 -15.61
N LEU A 7 16.51 -7.27 -14.74
CA LEU A 7 15.14 -7.78 -14.72
C LEU A 7 14.09 -6.68 -14.42
N PHE A 8 14.38 -5.73 -13.54
CA PHE A 8 13.47 -4.61 -13.26
C PHE A 8 13.31 -3.73 -14.50
N LEU A 9 14.40 -3.46 -15.20
CA LEU A 9 14.41 -2.61 -16.39
C LEU A 9 13.67 -3.26 -17.55
N GLY A 10 13.83 -4.58 -17.72
CA GLY A 10 13.05 -5.38 -18.68
C GLY A 10 11.55 -5.42 -18.34
N PHE A 11 11.20 -5.62 -17.07
CA PHE A 11 9.81 -5.58 -16.60
C PHE A 11 9.17 -4.21 -16.82
N PHE A 12 9.87 -3.13 -16.45
CA PHE A 12 9.40 -1.76 -16.65
C PHE A 12 9.17 -1.44 -18.13
N ALA A 13 10.13 -1.80 -19.00
CA ALA A 13 10.00 -1.61 -20.44
C ALA A 13 8.82 -2.39 -21.03
N ALA A 14 8.60 -3.64 -20.60
CA ALA A 14 7.47 -4.45 -21.02
C ALA A 14 6.12 -3.85 -20.58
N VAL A 15 6.02 -3.41 -19.32
CA VAL A 15 4.81 -2.74 -18.79
C VAL A 15 4.55 -1.42 -19.52
N ALA A 16 5.59 -0.64 -19.80
CA ALA A 16 5.48 0.62 -20.54
C ALA A 16 4.98 0.39 -21.99
N LEU A 17 5.54 -0.59 -22.69
CA LEU A 17 5.10 -0.98 -24.04
C LEU A 17 3.65 -1.44 -24.05
N MET A 18 3.27 -2.29 -23.10
CA MET A 18 1.90 -2.79 -22.96
C MET A 18 0.92 -1.66 -22.63
N ASN A 19 1.29 -0.72 -21.77
CA ASN A 19 0.47 0.45 -21.48
C ASN A 19 0.32 1.40 -22.70
N TYR A 20 1.32 1.43 -23.58
CA TYR A 20 1.29 2.23 -24.80
C TYR A 20 0.37 1.64 -25.88
N THR A 21 0.35 0.31 -26.01
CA THR A 21 -0.48 -0.40 -27.00
C THR A 21 -1.94 -0.55 -26.56
N LEU A 22 -2.23 -0.47 -25.26
CA LEU A 22 -3.59 -0.64 -24.76
C LEU A 22 -4.48 0.62 -24.81
N PRO A 23 -5.80 0.44 -25.03
CA PRO A 23 -6.77 1.53 -25.03
C PRO A 23 -6.87 2.17 -23.64
N ARG A 24 -7.19 3.48 -23.61
CA ARG A 24 -7.19 4.33 -22.40
C ARG A 24 -7.97 3.75 -21.21
N VAL A 25 -8.98 2.91 -21.48
CA VAL A 25 -9.84 2.27 -20.47
C VAL A 25 -9.16 1.11 -19.75
N LEU A 26 -8.27 0.38 -20.41
CA LEU A 26 -7.59 -0.80 -19.85
C LEU A 26 -6.27 -0.48 -19.15
N ARG A 27 -5.72 0.73 -19.37
CA ARG A 27 -4.47 1.20 -18.77
C ARG A 27 -4.41 1.03 -17.24
N PRO A 28 -5.41 1.47 -16.44
CA PRO A 28 -5.35 1.30 -14.99
C PRO A 28 -5.38 -0.17 -14.57
N TYR A 29 -6.08 -1.04 -15.31
CA TYR A 29 -6.10 -2.47 -15.02
C TYR A 29 -4.75 -3.13 -15.28
N CYS A 30 -4.10 -2.79 -16.39
CA CYS A 30 -2.75 -3.28 -16.70
C CYS A 30 -1.70 -2.80 -15.70
N LEU A 31 -1.77 -1.54 -15.28
CA LEU A 31 -0.86 -0.99 -14.28
C LEU A 31 -1.06 -1.63 -12.91
N LEU A 32 -2.30 -1.85 -12.50
CA LEU A 32 -2.63 -2.54 -11.25
C LEU A 32 -2.16 -4.01 -11.30
N ALA A 33 -2.42 -4.72 -12.40
CA ALA A 33 -1.94 -6.09 -12.60
C ALA A 33 -0.40 -6.15 -12.59
N ALA A 34 0.28 -5.19 -13.23
CA ALA A 34 1.73 -5.08 -13.20
C ALA A 34 2.26 -4.83 -11.78
N SER A 35 1.63 -3.94 -11.02
CA SER A 35 1.96 -3.73 -9.61
C SER A 35 1.87 -5.02 -8.81
N TYR A 36 0.75 -5.75 -8.89
CA TYR A 36 0.57 -7.00 -8.16
C TYR A 36 1.51 -8.13 -8.63
N LEU A 37 1.82 -8.21 -9.93
CA LEU A 37 2.81 -9.14 -10.45
C LEU A 37 4.22 -8.83 -9.93
N PHE A 38 4.57 -7.55 -9.82
CA PHE A 38 5.83 -7.11 -9.23
C PHE A 38 5.95 -7.56 -7.75
N TYR A 39 4.87 -7.43 -6.98
CA TYR A 39 4.84 -7.90 -5.58
C TYR A 39 4.88 -9.43 -5.45
N CYS A 40 4.22 -10.16 -6.34
CA CYS A 40 4.24 -11.63 -6.33
C CYS A 40 5.61 -12.24 -6.67
N TRP A 41 6.53 -11.47 -7.26
CA TRP A 41 7.85 -11.97 -7.63
C TRP A 41 8.79 -12.18 -6.42
N GLY A 42 8.62 -11.42 -5.33
CA GLY A 42 9.37 -11.65 -4.10
C GLY A 42 8.86 -12.88 -3.35
N ALA A 43 9.70 -13.90 -3.15
CA ALA A 43 9.30 -15.16 -2.50
C ALA A 43 8.69 -14.98 -1.08
N ASN A 44 9.13 -13.96 -0.33
CA ASN A 44 8.58 -13.59 0.98
C ASN A 44 7.47 -12.51 0.91
N ASP A 45 7.31 -11.84 -0.22
CA ASP A 45 6.38 -10.71 -0.39
C ASP A 45 4.97 -11.15 -0.83
N ARG A 46 4.79 -12.44 -1.18
CA ARG A 46 3.51 -12.99 -1.64
C ARG A 46 2.41 -12.94 -0.58
N LEU A 47 2.76 -13.09 0.70
CA LEU A 47 1.82 -12.99 1.83
C LEU A 47 1.38 -11.55 2.11
N LEU A 48 2.11 -10.55 1.61
CA LEU A 48 1.81 -9.14 1.81
C LEU A 48 0.75 -8.63 0.84
N VAL A 49 0.66 -9.20 -0.37
CA VAL A 49 -0.36 -8.86 -1.37
C VAL A 49 -1.79 -8.88 -0.81
N PRO A 50 -2.29 -9.96 -0.18
CA PRO A 50 -3.65 -9.98 0.36
C PRO A 50 -3.83 -8.98 1.50
N VAL A 51 -2.79 -8.73 2.31
CA VAL A 51 -2.84 -7.77 3.41
C VAL A 51 -2.92 -6.33 2.90
N LEU A 52 -2.15 -5.99 1.86
CA LEU A 52 -2.25 -4.70 1.18
C LEU A 52 -3.62 -4.52 0.54
N VAL A 53 -4.16 -5.54 -0.14
CA VAL A 53 -5.52 -5.49 -0.71
C VAL A 53 -6.56 -5.24 0.40
N ALA A 54 -6.48 -5.98 1.51
CA ALA A 54 -7.39 -5.80 2.64
C ALA A 54 -7.29 -4.39 3.23
N ALA A 55 -6.08 -3.88 3.46
CA ALA A 55 -5.85 -2.53 3.97
C ALA A 55 -6.36 -1.45 2.99
N THR A 56 -6.21 -1.69 1.69
CA THR A 56 -6.73 -0.82 0.63
C THR A 56 -8.26 -0.77 0.69
N LEU A 57 -8.93 -1.92 0.80
CA LEU A 57 -10.39 -1.99 0.90
C LEU A 57 -10.92 -1.30 2.16
N VAL A 58 -10.25 -1.49 3.29
CA VAL A 58 -10.64 -0.86 4.57
C VAL A 58 -10.46 0.66 4.49
N THR A 59 -9.30 1.15 4.05
CA THR A 59 -9.03 2.59 3.94
C THR A 59 -9.92 3.27 2.90
N TRP A 60 -10.22 2.60 1.78
CA TRP A 60 -11.19 3.05 0.79
C TRP A 60 -12.60 3.17 1.39
N GLY A 61 -13.05 2.14 2.11
CA GLY A 61 -14.33 2.14 2.81
C GLY A 61 -14.45 3.28 3.82
N CYS A 62 -13.41 3.49 4.63
CA CYS A 62 -13.33 4.63 5.55
C CYS A 62 -13.43 5.97 4.81
N GLY A 63 -12.67 6.14 3.73
CA GLY A 63 -12.75 7.34 2.89
C GLY A 63 -14.15 7.61 2.38
N LEU A 64 -14.83 6.57 1.86
CA LEU A 64 -16.19 6.66 1.29
C LEU A 64 -17.22 7.10 2.33
N VAL A 65 -17.12 6.60 3.56
CA VAL A 65 -17.99 7.01 4.67
C VAL A 65 -17.69 8.45 5.11
N ILE A 66 -16.41 8.85 5.21
CA ILE A 66 -16.02 10.23 5.54
C ILE A 66 -16.55 11.23 4.49
N GLY A 67 -16.52 10.84 3.21
CA GLY A 67 -17.03 11.64 2.09
C GLY A 67 -18.54 11.81 2.12
N LYS A 68 -19.31 10.74 2.43
CA LYS A 68 -20.78 10.77 2.43
C LYS A 68 -21.38 11.36 3.70
N CYS A 69 -20.82 11.06 4.87
CA CYS A 69 -21.38 11.51 6.15
C CYS A 69 -21.08 13.00 6.38
N ARG A 70 -22.10 13.81 6.69
CA ARG A 70 -21.92 15.22 7.13
C ARG A 70 -21.69 15.39 8.63
N ILE A 71 -21.87 14.32 9.40
CA ILE A 71 -21.78 14.32 10.86
C ILE A 71 -20.30 14.38 11.29
N GLY A 72 -19.94 15.39 12.09
CA GLY A 72 -18.58 15.63 12.59
C GLY A 72 -17.93 14.44 13.31
N PRO A 73 -18.52 13.89 14.39
CA PRO A 73 -17.90 12.82 15.17
C PRO A 73 -17.71 11.52 14.37
N VAL A 74 -18.65 11.17 13.49
CA VAL A 74 -18.54 9.99 12.62
C VAL A 74 -17.29 10.06 11.74
N ARG A 75 -17.01 11.23 11.16
CA ARG A 75 -15.81 11.42 10.34
C ARG A 75 -14.51 11.19 11.11
N VAL A 76 -14.47 11.63 12.38
CA VAL A 76 -13.30 11.45 13.24
C VAL A 76 -13.10 9.97 13.58
N ILE A 77 -14.18 9.24 13.90
CA ILE A 77 -14.11 7.79 14.18
C ILE A 77 -13.56 7.02 12.97
N PHE A 78 -14.08 7.30 11.76
CA PHE A 78 -13.60 6.62 10.55
C PHE A 78 -12.18 7.01 10.15
N LEU A 79 -11.76 8.24 10.43
CA LEU A 79 -10.36 8.65 10.26
C LEU A 79 -9.46 7.89 11.23
N LEU A 80 -9.84 7.83 12.52
CA LEU A 80 -9.08 7.06 13.52
C LEU A 80 -9.00 5.58 13.15
N LEU A 81 -10.07 4.98 12.62
CA LEU A 81 -10.08 3.60 12.15
C LEU A 81 -9.08 3.38 10.99
N ALA A 82 -9.07 4.28 10.00
CA ALA A 82 -8.11 4.24 8.90
C ALA A 82 -6.65 4.40 9.39
N VAL A 83 -6.42 5.30 10.35
CA VAL A 83 -5.10 5.47 10.96
C VAL A 83 -4.69 4.22 11.73
N PHE A 84 -5.59 3.67 12.56
CA PHE A 84 -5.31 2.51 13.39
C PHE A 84 -5.00 1.27 12.53
N THR A 85 -5.68 1.10 11.40
CA THR A 85 -5.41 0.01 10.46
C THR A 85 -4.07 0.18 9.74
N CYS A 86 -3.72 1.39 9.29
CA CYS A 86 -2.41 1.65 8.69
C CYS A 86 -1.26 1.48 9.70
N VAL A 87 -1.40 2.05 10.89
CA VAL A 87 -0.39 1.97 11.96
C VAL A 87 -0.27 0.55 12.51
N GLY A 88 -1.39 -0.15 12.70
CA GLY A 88 -1.39 -1.54 13.14
C GLY A 88 -0.67 -2.47 12.17
N LEU A 89 -0.82 -2.24 10.86
CA LEU A 89 -0.14 -3.00 9.82
C LEU A 89 1.37 -2.72 9.80
N LEU A 90 1.78 -1.46 9.99
CA LEU A 90 3.19 -1.12 10.21
C LEU A 90 3.75 -1.78 11.48
N PHE A 91 3.00 -1.72 12.57
CA PHE A 91 3.42 -2.29 13.85
C PHE A 91 3.64 -3.79 13.75
N TYR A 92 2.68 -4.50 13.14
CA TYR A 92 2.77 -5.93 12.89
C TYR A 92 4.00 -6.29 12.03
N TYR A 93 4.20 -5.66 10.87
CA TYR A 93 5.31 -6.05 10.00
C TYR A 93 6.69 -5.59 10.48
N LYS A 94 6.77 -4.49 11.23
CA LYS A 94 8.06 -3.91 11.65
C LYS A 94 8.49 -4.30 13.07
N TYR A 95 7.55 -4.44 14.00
CA TYR A 95 7.85 -4.60 15.42
C TYR A 95 7.48 -5.98 15.97
N TRP A 96 6.66 -6.77 15.27
CA TRP A 96 6.28 -8.11 15.74
C TRP A 96 7.49 -9.02 15.93
N ASN A 97 8.47 -8.96 15.01
CA ASN A 97 9.70 -9.75 15.12
C ASN A 97 10.54 -9.38 16.34
N LEU A 98 10.55 -8.10 16.74
CA LEU A 98 11.30 -7.64 17.91
C LEU A 98 10.61 -8.09 19.21
N LEU A 99 9.29 -7.96 19.29
CA LEU A 99 8.51 -8.39 20.46
C LEU A 99 8.51 -9.92 20.64
N ALA A 100 8.39 -10.66 19.53
CA ALA A 100 8.44 -12.12 19.57
C ALA A 100 9.81 -12.64 20.03
N ALA A 101 10.90 -11.97 19.63
CA ALA A 101 12.25 -12.33 20.07
C ALA A 101 12.50 -12.02 21.56
N ASP A 102 11.97 -10.89 22.06
CA ASP A 102 12.15 -10.49 23.47
C ASP A 102 11.35 -11.38 24.45
N ILE A 103 10.10 -11.71 24.09
CA ILE A 103 9.19 -12.46 24.98
C ILE A 103 9.54 -13.95 25.03
N LEU A 104 10.03 -14.54 23.93
CA LEU A 104 10.20 -15.99 23.82
C LEU A 104 11.61 -16.49 24.15
N SER A 105 12.66 -15.66 23.99
CA SER A 105 14.05 -16.17 24.02
C SER A 105 14.99 -15.55 25.05
N GLY A 106 14.65 -14.43 25.71
CA GLY A 106 15.50 -13.81 26.75
C GLY A 106 16.97 -13.56 26.34
N THR A 107 17.26 -13.66 25.04
CA THR A 107 18.60 -13.59 24.45
C THR A 107 18.50 -12.60 23.31
N VAL A 108 19.18 -11.47 23.48
CA VAL A 108 19.10 -10.25 22.66
C VAL A 108 19.65 -10.45 21.23
N LEU A 109 20.04 -11.66 20.83
CA LEU A 109 20.88 -11.88 19.66
C LEU A 109 20.54 -13.15 18.90
N GLN A 110 19.38 -13.18 18.23
CA GLN A 110 19.25 -13.94 16.99
C GLN A 110 18.23 -13.30 16.04
N PRO A 111 18.63 -12.25 15.29
CA PRO A 111 17.79 -11.68 14.24
C PRO A 111 17.85 -12.61 13.02
N ARG A 112 17.02 -13.66 13.03
CA ARG A 112 16.66 -14.38 11.81
C ARG A 112 15.17 -14.69 11.82
N THR A 113 14.41 -13.79 11.22
CA THR A 113 13.53 -14.19 10.12
C THR A 113 13.58 -13.08 9.09
N ASP A 114 13.92 -13.45 7.86
CA ASP A 114 13.96 -12.64 6.65
C ASP A 114 12.56 -12.17 6.24
N MET A 115 11.77 -11.65 7.18
CA MET A 115 10.62 -10.82 6.86
C MET A 115 11.19 -9.48 6.42
N VAL A 116 11.72 -9.49 5.20
CA VAL A 116 12.03 -8.30 4.42
C VAL A 116 10.78 -7.44 4.56
N THR A 117 10.86 -6.36 5.31
CA THR A 117 9.80 -5.36 5.33
C THR A 117 9.72 -4.93 3.88
N PRO A 118 8.65 -5.24 3.13
CA PRO A 118 8.68 -5.09 1.70
C PRO A 118 8.94 -3.62 1.43
N LEU A 119 9.95 -3.37 0.60
CA LEU A 119 10.29 -2.05 0.08
C LEU A 119 9.00 -1.44 -0.50
N GLY A 120 8.35 -0.56 0.26
CA GLY A 120 7.06 0.05 -0.12
C GLY A 120 5.98 0.10 0.95
N LEU A 121 6.00 -0.72 2.02
CA LEU A 121 4.92 -0.73 3.02
C LEU A 121 4.76 0.64 3.72
N GLY A 122 5.87 1.30 4.04
CA GLY A 122 5.86 2.66 4.59
C GLY A 122 5.17 3.65 3.64
N TYR A 123 5.54 3.64 2.36
CA TYR A 123 4.93 4.48 1.33
C TYR A 123 3.44 4.20 1.16
N PHE A 124 3.05 2.92 1.12
CA PHE A 124 1.65 2.51 1.07
C PHE A 124 0.84 3.15 2.22
N THR A 125 1.34 3.03 3.45
CA THR A 125 0.65 3.59 4.62
C THR A 125 0.59 5.11 4.59
N LEU A 126 1.66 5.79 4.17
CA LEU A 126 1.68 7.24 4.05
C LEU A 126 0.72 7.74 2.95
N ALA A 127 0.65 7.05 1.82
CA ALA A 127 -0.28 7.38 0.73
C ALA A 127 -1.75 7.19 1.15
N ALA A 128 -2.07 6.05 1.80
CA ALA A 128 -3.41 5.79 2.32
C ALA A 128 -3.82 6.81 3.41
N LEU A 129 -2.89 7.19 4.29
CA LEU A 129 -3.10 8.23 5.29
C LEU A 129 -3.29 9.61 4.66
N SER A 130 -2.47 9.99 3.67
CA SER A 130 -2.61 11.28 2.99
C SER A 130 -3.99 11.39 2.35
N TYR A 131 -4.42 10.36 1.61
CA TYR A 131 -5.75 10.34 1.00
C TYR A 131 -6.86 10.50 2.03
N THR A 132 -6.85 9.70 3.10
CA THR A 132 -7.91 9.75 4.12
C THR A 132 -7.95 11.10 4.87
N ILE A 133 -6.80 11.70 5.13
CA ILE A 133 -6.70 13.04 5.73
C ILE A 133 -7.21 14.12 4.77
N ASP A 134 -6.86 14.05 3.49
CA ASP A 134 -7.27 15.04 2.49
C ASP A 134 -8.78 14.96 2.18
N VAL A 135 -9.36 13.75 2.18
CA VAL A 135 -10.82 13.54 2.12
C VAL A 135 -11.49 14.11 3.38
N TYR A 136 -10.93 13.89 4.58
CA TYR A 136 -11.45 14.46 5.82
C TYR A 136 -11.43 15.99 5.82
N LYS A 137 -10.32 16.59 5.33
CA LYS A 137 -10.15 18.05 5.17
C LYS A 137 -10.96 18.63 4.00
N ARG A 138 -11.69 17.80 3.23
CA ARG A 138 -12.42 18.19 2.01
C ARG A 138 -11.54 18.87 0.95
N ARG A 139 -10.24 18.57 0.94
CA ARG A 139 -9.31 19.05 -0.09
C ARG A 139 -9.46 18.24 -1.38
N CYS A 140 -9.84 16.97 -1.25
CA CYS A 140 -10.08 16.05 -2.36
C CYS A 140 -11.50 15.47 -2.29
N LYS A 141 -12.09 15.20 -3.46
CA LYS A 141 -13.34 14.43 -3.55
C LYS A 141 -13.03 12.95 -3.30
N VAL A 142 -14.00 12.22 -2.74
CA VAL A 142 -13.82 10.80 -2.49
C VAL A 142 -13.83 10.02 -3.81
N GLU A 143 -12.89 9.10 -3.97
CA GLU A 143 -12.81 8.24 -5.14
C GLU A 143 -13.83 7.10 -4.99
N LEU A 144 -14.78 7.01 -5.93
CA LEU A 144 -15.85 6.01 -5.90
C LEU A 144 -15.43 4.68 -6.53
N ASN A 145 -14.35 4.67 -7.31
CA ASN A 145 -13.85 3.46 -7.95
C ASN A 145 -12.72 2.84 -7.10
N PRO A 146 -12.93 1.66 -6.49
CA PRO A 146 -11.92 1.02 -5.65
C PRO A 146 -10.66 0.67 -6.44
N LEU A 147 -10.76 0.46 -7.75
CA LEU A 147 -9.62 0.13 -8.62
C LEU A 147 -8.68 1.33 -8.81
N HIS A 148 -9.23 2.53 -8.98
CA HIS A 148 -8.41 3.74 -9.11
C HIS A 148 -7.69 4.05 -7.80
N TYR A 149 -8.39 3.88 -6.68
CA TYR A 149 -7.77 4.01 -5.36
C TYR A 149 -6.69 2.96 -5.13
N ALA A 150 -6.98 1.69 -5.44
CA ALA A 150 -5.99 0.61 -5.31
C ALA A 150 -4.77 0.87 -6.19
N LEU A 151 -4.95 1.35 -7.43
CA LEU A 151 -3.83 1.72 -8.28
C LEU A 151 -3.01 2.86 -7.68
N PHE A 152 -3.64 3.90 -7.15
CA PHE A 152 -2.95 5.03 -6.52
C PHE A 152 -2.07 4.57 -5.36
N VAL A 153 -2.61 3.77 -4.43
CA VAL A 153 -1.86 3.34 -3.25
C VAL A 153 -0.85 2.23 -3.59
N SER A 154 -1.12 1.38 -4.59
CA SER A 154 -0.27 0.25 -4.96
C SER A 154 0.65 0.49 -6.16
N PHE A 155 0.83 1.74 -6.59
CA PHE A 155 1.63 2.05 -7.77
C PHE A 155 3.11 1.70 -7.54
N PHE A 156 3.61 0.67 -8.26
CA PHE A 156 4.94 0.11 -8.00
C PHE A 156 6.13 1.07 -8.21
N PRO A 157 6.07 2.07 -9.13
CA PRO A 157 7.16 3.04 -9.29
C PRO A 157 7.27 4.02 -8.12
N THR A 158 6.14 4.43 -7.53
CA THR A 158 6.15 5.37 -6.40
C THR A 158 6.48 4.67 -5.09
N MET A 159 6.12 3.40 -4.92
CA MET A 159 6.50 2.62 -3.73
C MET A 159 8.00 2.39 -3.57
N THR A 160 8.76 2.37 -4.66
CA THR A 160 10.19 2.02 -4.64
C THR A 160 11.10 3.23 -4.45
N THR A 161 10.72 4.43 -4.92
CA THR A 161 11.57 5.63 -4.88
C THR A 161 10.81 6.97 -4.98
N GLY A 162 9.47 6.97 -4.91
CA GLY A 162 8.67 8.16 -5.25
C GLY A 162 8.62 9.24 -4.15
N PRO A 163 8.53 10.54 -4.51
CA PRO A 163 8.08 11.57 -3.58
C PRO A 163 6.66 11.27 -3.11
N ILE A 164 6.28 11.75 -1.91
CA ILE A 164 4.96 11.51 -1.34
C ILE A 164 3.91 12.21 -2.24
N GLU A 165 3.20 11.43 -3.05
CA GLU A 165 2.11 11.88 -3.89
C GLU A 165 0.96 12.41 -3.00
N ARG A 166 0.46 13.62 -3.30
CA ARG A 166 -0.67 14.28 -2.64
C ARG A 166 -1.78 14.54 -3.65
#